data_AF-A0A7J8ZMJ6-F1
#
_entry.id   AF-A0A7J8ZMJ6-F1
#
_cell.length_a   1.000
_cell.length_b   1.000
_cell.length_c   1.000
_cell.angle_alpha   90.00
_cell.angle_beta   90.00
_cell.angle_gamma   90.00
#
_symmetry.space_group_name_H-M   'P 1'
#
loop_
_entity.id
_entity.type
_entity.pdbx_description
1 polymer ?
#
loop_
_entity_poly.entity_id
_entity_poly.type
_entity_poly.pdbx_seq_one_letter_code
_entity_poly.pdbx_strand_id
1 'polypeptide(L)' 'MLCWLPIWSTCTMLEPLMQLERRTLKRDWAIVYDMLIGKDNSGFGWDERRQRIIAEDAVWNSYIS' A
#
# COMPACT_ATOMS: atom_id res chain seq x y z
N MET A 1 -14.93 -37.39 3.75
CA MET A 1 -15.21 -35.95 3.91
C MET A 1 -13.86 -35.29 4.19
N LEU A 2 -13.04 -34.86 3.21
CA LEU A 2 -13.13 -33.65 2.40
C LEU A 2 -12.04 -33.75 1.30
N CYS A 3 -12.35 -34.15 0.07
CA CYS A 3 -11.36 -34.15 -1.04
C CYS A 3 -12.02 -33.94 -2.41
N TRP A 4 -12.97 -33.00 -2.58
CA TRP A 4 -13.61 -32.77 -3.89
C TRP A 4 -14.08 -31.33 -4.11
N LEU A 5 -13.41 -30.31 -3.55
CA LEU A 5 -13.67 -28.95 -4.05
C LEU A 5 -12.83 -28.74 -5.32
N PRO A 6 -13.44 -28.55 -6.50
CA PRO A 6 -12.70 -28.29 -7.73
C PRO A 6 -11.84 -27.02 -7.57
N ILE A 7 -10.63 -27.02 -8.14
CA ILE A 7 -9.65 -25.92 -8.06
C ILE A 7 -10.27 -24.56 -8.46
N TRP A 8 -11.27 -24.57 -9.35
CA TRP A 8 -12.03 -23.37 -9.72
C TRP A 8 -12.75 -22.74 -8.51
N SER A 9 -13.27 -23.55 -7.58
CA SER A 9 -13.99 -23.10 -6.38
C SER A 9 -13.03 -22.43 -5.38
N THR A 10 -11.78 -22.90 -5.31
CA THR A 10 -10.73 -22.20 -4.56
C THR A 10 -10.29 -20.91 -5.25
N CYS A 11 -10.23 -20.86 -6.58
CA CYS A 11 -9.92 -19.62 -7.32
C CYS A 11 -11.02 -18.56 -7.14
N THR A 12 -12.30 -18.94 -7.16
CA THR A 12 -13.43 -18.01 -6.93
C THR A 12 -13.43 -17.46 -5.49
N MET A 13 -12.97 -18.25 -4.51
CA MET A 13 -12.77 -17.77 -3.13
C MET A 13 -11.50 -16.91 -2.98
N LEU A 14 -10.52 -17.03 -3.88
CA LEU A 14 -9.28 -16.24 -3.88
C LEU A 14 -9.46 -14.86 -4.56
N GLU A 15 -10.37 -14.75 -5.53
CA GLU A 15 -10.72 -13.48 -6.17
C GLU A 15 -11.09 -12.34 -5.20
N PRO A 16 -11.97 -12.53 -4.19
CA PRO A 16 -12.29 -11.47 -3.24
C PRO A 16 -11.09 -11.06 -2.37
N LEU A 17 -10.18 -11.99 -2.06
CA LEU A 17 -8.94 -11.68 -1.33
C LEU A 17 -7.98 -10.85 -2.20
N MET A 18 -7.77 -11.26 -3.45
CA MET A 18 -6.96 -10.49 -4.41
C MET A 18 -7.56 -9.11 -4.70
N GLN A 19 -8.90 -9.00 -4.74
CA GLN A 19 -9.57 -7.72 -4.92
C GLN A 19 -9.47 -6.85 -3.66
N LEU A 20 -9.49 -7.45 -2.47
CA LEU A 20 -9.29 -6.73 -1.21
C LEU A 20 -7.86 -6.19 -1.12
N GLU A 21 -6.85 -6.99 -1.44
CA GLU A 21 -5.44 -6.56 -1.53
C GLU A 21 -5.25 -5.45 -2.57
N ARG A 22 -5.85 -5.57 -3.76
CA ARG A 22 -5.78 -4.52 -4.77
C ARG A 22 -6.44 -3.22 -4.30
N ARG A 23 -7.50 -3.31 -3.49
CA ARG A 23 -8.19 -2.14 -2.91
C ARG A 23 -7.39 -1.51 -1.78
N THR A 24 -6.73 -2.30 -0.92
CA THR A 24 -5.87 -1.78 0.14
C THR A 24 -4.62 -1.14 -0.47
N LEU A 25 -3.92 -1.84 -1.36
CA LEU A 25 -2.75 -1.31 -2.07
C LEU A 25 -3.04 -0.01 -2.84
N LYS A 26 -4.23 0.12 -3.44
CA LYS A 26 -4.62 1.39 -4.09
C LYS A 26 -4.84 2.53 -3.11
N ARG A 27 -5.37 2.27 -1.91
CA ARG A 27 -5.52 3.30 -0.87
C ARG A 27 -4.16 3.68 -0.29
N ASP A 28 -3.33 2.68 0.00
CA ASP A 28 -1.99 2.89 0.55
C ASP A 28 -1.09 3.60 -0.47
N TRP A 29 -1.26 3.33 -1.76
CA TRP A 29 -0.58 4.04 -2.84
C TRP A 29 -0.95 5.52 -2.90
N ALA A 30 -2.22 5.88 -2.67
CA ALA A 30 -2.63 7.28 -2.65
C ALA A 30 -1.91 8.07 -1.55
N ILE A 31 -1.68 7.45 -0.40
CA ILE A 31 -0.91 8.02 0.73
C ILE A 31 0.55 8.24 0.33
N VAL A 32 1.21 7.22 -0.23
CA VAL A 32 2.61 7.32 -0.68
C VAL A 32 2.76 8.36 -1.80
N TYR A 33 1.79 8.41 -2.72
CA TYR A 33 1.77 9.37 -3.80
C TYR A 33 1.61 10.82 -3.29
N ASP A 34 0.75 11.04 -2.30
CA ASP A 34 0.59 12.33 -1.65
C ASP A 34 1.84 12.74 -0.85
N MET A 35 2.51 11.79 -0.17
CA MET A 35 3.80 12.07 0.47
C MET A 35 4.86 12.52 -0.55
N LEU A 36 4.95 11.89 -1.72
CA LEU A 36 6.02 12.16 -2.68
C LEU A 36 5.72 13.32 -3.66
N ILE A 37 4.45 13.50 -4.04
CA ILE A 37 4.01 14.43 -5.09
C ILE A 37 3.07 15.50 -4.53
N GLY A 38 2.70 15.41 -3.25
CA GLY A 38 1.91 16.40 -2.53
C GLY A 38 2.50 17.80 -2.65
N LYS A 39 1.61 18.75 -2.85
CA LYS A 39 1.89 20.13 -3.24
C LYS A 39 2.77 20.85 -2.22
N ASP A 40 3.81 21.55 -2.70
CA ASP A 40 4.58 22.59 -2.00
C ASP A 40 5.17 22.22 -0.62
N ASN A 41 6.09 21.23 -0.57
CA ASN A 41 6.86 20.81 0.63
C ASN A 41 6.19 19.75 1.52
N SER A 42 5.82 18.59 0.97
CA SER A 42 5.48 17.44 1.81
C SER A 42 6.58 17.09 2.82
N GLY A 43 7.83 17.51 2.57
CA GLY A 43 8.99 17.23 3.42
C GLY A 43 9.47 15.78 3.32
N PHE A 44 8.80 14.97 2.49
CA PHE A 44 9.15 13.59 2.18
C PHE A 44 9.88 13.52 0.84
N GLY A 45 11.02 12.84 0.84
CA GLY A 45 11.80 12.49 -0.33
C GLY A 45 11.83 10.98 -0.57
N TRP A 46 12.28 10.60 -1.76
CA TRP A 46 12.51 9.21 -2.14
C TRP A 46 14.01 8.89 -2.12
N ASP A 47 14.43 7.91 -1.30
CA ASP A 47 15.79 7.35 -1.37
C ASP A 47 15.83 6.24 -2.42
N GLU A 48 16.34 6.57 -3.61
CA GLU A 48 16.47 5.63 -4.73
C GLU A 48 17.34 4.41 -4.39
N ARG A 49 18.34 4.55 -3.51
CA ARG A 49 19.26 3.47 -3.18
C ARG A 49 18.64 2.46 -2.23
N ARG A 50 17.81 2.95 -1.31
CA ARG A 50 17.15 2.11 -0.28
C ARG A 50 15.70 1.78 -0.63
N GLN A 51 15.18 2.33 -1.72
CA GLN A 51 13.79 2.21 -2.18
C GLN A 51 12.81 2.51 -1.04
N ARG A 52 13.03 3.63 -0.33
CA ARG A 52 12.27 4.02 0.86
C ARG A 52 12.00 5.53 0.91
N ILE A 53 10.89 5.88 1.55
CA ILE A 53 10.53 7.27 1.85
C ILE A 53 11.41 7.77 3.01
N ILE A 54 12.00 8.93 2.83
CA ILE A 54 12.83 9.62 3.84
C ILE A 54 12.21 10.98 4.16
N ALA A 55 12.25 11.39 5.42
CA ALA A 55 11.83 12.72 5.88
C ALA A 55 12.48 13.04 7.22
N GLU A 56 12.50 14.31 7.58
CA GLU A 56 12.92 14.74 8.92
C GLU A 56 11.93 14.25 9.99
N ASP A 57 12.42 14.01 11.21
CA ASP A 57 11.60 13.51 12.31
C ASP A 57 10.41 14.45 12.63
N ALA A 58 10.61 15.76 12.47
CA ALA A 58 9.53 16.75 12.65
C ALA A 58 8.39 16.56 11.64
N VAL A 59 8.72 16.24 10.38
CA VAL A 59 7.76 15.97 9.31
C VAL A 59 7.03 14.65 9.59
N TRP A 60 7.76 13.59 9.95
CA TRP A 60 7.16 12.31 10.37
C TRP A 60 6.19 12.46 11.54
N ASN A 61 6.58 13.19 12.58
CA ASN A 61 5.75 13.41 13.76
C ASN A 61 4.48 14.20 13.44
N SER A 62 4.54 15.16 12.51
CA SER A 62 3.35 15.91 12.08
C SER A 62 2.35 15.06 11.29
N TYR A 63 2.82 13.99 10.63
CA TYR A 63 1.98 13.11 9.81
C TYR A 63 1.33 11.97 10.62
N ILE A 64 1.99 11.51 11.68
CA ILE A 64 1.53 10.40 12.53
C ILE A 64 0.69 10.91 13.72
N SER A 65 0.84 12.18 14.11
CA SER A 65 0.07 12.82 15.18
C SER A 65 -1.39 13.06 14.80
#